data_AF-A0A2E7BW44-F1
#
_entry.id   AF-A0A2E7BW44-F1
#
_cell.length_a   1.000
_cell.length_b   1.000
_cell.length_c   1.000
_cell.angle_alpha   90.00
_cell.angle_beta   90.00
_cell.angle_gamma   90.00
#
_symmetry.space_group_name_H-M   'P 1'
#
loop_
_entity.id
_entity.type
_entity.pdbx_description
1 polymer ?
#
loop_
_entity_poly.entity_id
_entity_poly.type
_entity_poly.pdbx_seq_one_letter_code
_entity_poly.pdbx_strand_id
1 'polypeptide(L)'
;MWPWPSPILPTICDCVWMVFGAVQIKAIRQRRARAQTRGRLPGLEGQVAMTMASNASERSRIYATCIRLLSRREYGRASLRRKLQTKGYDATLSEEVLDQLIASDLQSDARCAAAIIRTGGHRGWSRRRCRSRMIQEGLGEETISAAPWPNDDDERAAARALYLKWLGNGPVDAKKRRRVLQRLARRGFSIGFLLDDDAPFGDR
;
A
#
# COMPACT_ATOMS: atom_id res chain seq x y z
N MET A 1 -83.00 0.07 -4.65
CA MET A 1 -84.22 0.06 -3.82
C MET A 1 -84.15 1.33 -2.96
N TRP A 2 -85.05 2.28 -3.24
CA TRP A 2 -85.23 3.58 -2.57
C TRP A 2 -85.59 3.39 -1.07
N PRO A 3 -85.64 4.41 -0.16
CA PRO A 3 -85.87 5.85 -0.42
C PRO A 3 -85.15 6.89 0.48
N TRP A 4 -85.26 8.15 0.04
CA TRP A 4 -85.21 9.46 0.72
C TRP A 4 -85.97 9.49 2.09
N PRO A 5 -85.84 10.52 2.99
CA PRO A 5 -85.68 11.95 2.69
C PRO A 5 -84.90 12.86 3.70
N SER A 6 -84.66 14.11 3.27
CA SER A 6 -84.42 15.34 4.08
C SER A 6 -85.60 15.59 5.06
N PRO A 7 -85.61 16.50 6.09
CA PRO A 7 -85.14 17.91 6.06
C PRO A 7 -84.64 18.51 7.43
N ILE A 8 -83.80 19.56 7.44
CA ILE A 8 -84.06 20.99 7.75
C ILE A 8 -84.42 21.36 9.21
N LEU A 9 -83.42 21.94 9.90
CA LEU A 9 -83.41 23.07 10.89
C LEU A 9 -84.17 22.92 12.24
N PRO A 10 -84.08 23.90 13.14
CA PRO A 10 -82.90 24.52 13.78
C PRO A 10 -83.09 24.49 15.32
N THR A 11 -82.14 24.99 16.12
CA THR A 11 -82.40 25.95 17.23
C THR A 11 -81.13 26.18 18.07
N ILE A 12 -80.75 27.46 18.18
CA ILE A 12 -80.23 28.13 19.39
C ILE A 12 -78.91 27.54 19.93
N CYS A 13 -77.71 27.99 19.52
CA CYS A 13 -77.12 29.33 19.63
C CYS A 13 -77.17 29.89 21.05
N ASP A 14 -76.31 29.34 21.91
CA ASP A 14 -76.04 29.85 23.25
C ASP A 14 -74.58 30.28 23.38
N CYS A 15 -74.44 31.54 23.79
CA CYS A 15 -73.53 31.97 24.85
C CYS A 15 -72.00 31.94 24.63
N VAL A 16 -71.46 33.16 24.45
CA VAL A 16 -70.41 33.81 25.27
C VAL A 16 -69.23 34.32 24.43
N TRP A 17 -69.36 35.58 24.03
CA TRP A 17 -68.25 36.53 23.98
C TRP A 17 -67.90 37.00 25.40
N MET A 18 -66.68 37.56 25.56
CA MET A 18 -66.09 38.23 26.73
C MET A 18 -65.39 37.30 27.76
N VAL A 19 -64.13 37.47 28.22
CA VAL A 19 -63.26 38.66 28.35
C VAL A 19 -61.76 38.27 28.34
N PHE A 20 -60.94 39.17 27.80
CA PHE A 20 -59.47 39.29 27.87
C PHE A 20 -58.84 39.07 29.27
N GLY A 21 -57.59 38.59 29.29
CA GLY A 21 -56.63 39.05 30.30
C GLY A 21 -55.54 38.06 30.71
N ALA A 22 -54.29 38.46 30.39
CA ALA A 22 -53.04 38.05 31.03
C ALA A 22 -52.23 36.89 30.44
N VAL A 23 -50.93 37.17 30.36
CA VAL A 23 -49.79 36.25 30.18
C VAL A 23 -49.38 35.93 28.73
N GLN A 24 -49.22 37.00 27.94
CA GLN A 24 -47.93 37.18 27.25
C GLN A 24 -46.81 37.31 28.32
N ILE A 25 -45.61 36.78 28.06
CA ILE A 25 -44.45 36.61 28.98
C ILE A 25 -44.31 35.20 29.60
N LYS A 26 -44.37 34.14 28.77
CA LYS A 26 -43.65 32.87 29.05
C LYS A 26 -42.81 32.38 27.87
N ALA A 27 -42.51 33.27 26.92
CA ALA A 27 -41.79 32.92 25.69
C ALA A 27 -40.29 33.28 25.67
N ILE A 28 -39.73 33.92 26.72
CA ILE A 28 -38.35 34.45 26.69
C ILE A 28 -37.39 33.76 27.67
N ARG A 29 -37.86 32.91 28.60
CA ARG A 29 -36.97 32.33 29.64
C ARG A 29 -36.32 30.99 29.27
N GLN A 30 -36.86 30.23 28.30
CA GLN A 30 -36.27 28.96 27.86
C GLN A 30 -35.35 29.06 26.63
N ARG A 31 -35.18 30.26 26.04
CA ARG A 31 -34.20 30.48 24.96
C ARG A 31 -32.78 30.80 25.46
N ARG A 32 -32.60 31.31 26.69
CA ARG A 32 -31.27 31.66 27.22
C ARG A 32 -30.42 30.44 27.63
N ALA A 33 -31.03 29.34 28.08
CA ALA A 33 -30.27 28.14 28.46
C ALA A 33 -29.79 27.30 27.27
N ARG A 34 -30.44 27.39 26.10
CA ARG A 34 -30.03 26.69 24.86
C ARG A 34 -29.17 27.54 23.92
N ALA A 35 -29.11 28.85 24.12
CA ALA A 35 -28.26 29.75 23.34
C ALA A 35 -26.83 29.86 23.89
N GLN A 36 -26.59 29.50 25.17
CA GLN A 36 -25.29 29.67 25.82
C GLN A 36 -24.24 28.61 25.41
N THR A 37 -24.65 27.47 24.86
CA THR A 37 -23.75 26.40 24.41
C THR A 37 -23.51 26.39 22.90
N ARG A 38 -23.98 27.38 22.16
CA ARG A 38 -23.82 27.47 20.69
C ARG A 38 -22.45 27.96 20.21
N GLY A 39 -21.50 28.21 21.11
CA GLY A 39 -20.19 28.76 20.77
C GLY A 39 -19.06 28.32 21.70
N ARG A 40 -19.16 27.17 22.34
CA ARG A 40 -17.98 26.59 22.99
C ARG A 40 -17.22 25.80 21.94
N LEU A 41 -16.33 26.49 21.21
CA LEU A 41 -15.25 25.82 20.50
C LEU A 41 -14.66 24.79 21.47
N PRO A 42 -14.43 23.54 21.04
CA PRO A 42 -13.77 22.58 21.90
C PRO A 42 -12.52 23.25 22.45
N GLY A 43 -12.38 23.25 23.78
CA GLY A 43 -11.15 23.73 24.41
C GLY A 43 -9.95 22.99 23.82
N LEU A 44 -8.74 23.49 24.04
CA LEU A 44 -7.51 22.89 23.52
C LEU A 44 -7.49 21.37 23.71
N GLU A 45 -7.98 20.88 24.86
CA GLU A 45 -8.16 19.45 25.16
C GLU A 45 -9.08 18.70 24.19
N GLY A 46 -10.21 19.30 23.80
CA GLY A 46 -11.15 18.70 22.85
C GLY A 46 -10.62 18.69 21.41
N GLN A 47 -9.80 19.68 21.03
CA GLN A 47 -9.14 19.69 19.72
C GLN A 47 -8.05 18.61 19.64
N VAL A 48 -7.25 18.47 20.70
CA VAL A 48 -6.23 17.43 20.80
C VAL A 48 -6.86 16.03 20.74
N ALA A 49 -7.97 15.79 21.44
CA ALA A 49 -8.66 14.50 21.39
C ALA A 49 -9.16 14.14 19.97
N MET A 50 -9.71 15.11 19.23
CA MET A 50 -10.17 14.89 17.85
C MET A 50 -9.01 14.59 16.89
N THR A 51 -7.90 15.30 17.02
CA THR A 51 -6.68 15.04 16.24
C THR A 51 -6.09 13.67 16.54
N MET A 52 -6.05 13.25 17.82
CA MET A 52 -5.57 11.92 18.21
C MET A 52 -6.43 10.79 17.63
N ALA A 53 -7.76 10.94 17.64
CA ALA A 53 -8.67 9.97 17.03
C ALA A 53 -8.48 9.88 15.50
N SER A 54 -8.25 11.01 14.83
CA SER A 54 -7.92 11.05 13.40
C SER A 54 -6.61 10.31 13.12
N ASN A 55 -5.57 10.56 13.90
CA ASN A 55 -4.26 9.92 13.76
C ASN A 55 -4.34 8.39 13.99
N ALA A 56 -5.14 7.94 14.96
CA ALA A 56 -5.36 6.51 15.20
C ALA A 56 -6.05 5.81 14.00
N SER A 57 -7.03 6.48 13.40
CA SER A 57 -7.69 6.00 12.17
C SER A 57 -6.71 5.94 11.00
N GLU A 58 -5.85 6.94 10.86
CA GLU A 58 -4.83 6.97 9.81
C GLU A 58 -3.75 5.89 9.99
N ARG A 59 -3.19 5.72 11.19
CA ARG A 59 -2.26 4.62 11.53
C ARG A 59 -2.84 3.27 11.14
N SER A 60 -4.12 3.04 11.42
CA SER A 60 -4.82 1.80 11.06
C SER A 60 -4.89 1.58 9.54
N ARG A 61 -5.12 2.64 8.76
CA ARG A 61 -5.12 2.58 7.28
C ARG A 61 -3.72 2.35 6.69
N ILE A 62 -2.70 2.97 7.28
CA ILE A 62 -1.29 2.75 6.92
C ILE A 62 -0.93 1.29 7.17
N TYR A 63 -1.23 0.77 8.36
CA TYR A 63 -0.99 -0.62 8.73
C TYR A 63 -1.68 -1.59 7.77
N ALA A 64 -2.99 -1.43 7.54
CA ALA A 64 -3.74 -2.26 6.60
C ALA A 64 -3.16 -2.20 5.17
N THR A 65 -2.65 -1.03 4.75
CA THR A 65 -1.98 -0.89 3.45
C THR A 65 -0.67 -1.67 3.40
N CYS A 66 0.16 -1.59 4.44
CA CYS A 66 1.40 -2.36 4.54
C CYS A 66 1.13 -3.86 4.54
N ILE A 67 0.17 -4.35 5.33
CA ILE A 67 -0.20 -5.78 5.36
C ILE A 67 -0.64 -6.26 3.97
N ARG A 68 -1.47 -5.49 3.27
CA ARG A 68 -1.91 -5.82 1.90
C ARG A 68 -0.76 -5.84 0.88
N LEU A 69 0.29 -5.06 1.11
CA LEU A 69 1.50 -5.10 0.29
C LEU A 69 2.31 -6.36 0.62
N LEU A 70 2.66 -6.53 1.90
CA LEU A 70 3.49 -7.63 2.41
C LEU A 70 2.89 -9.01 2.11
N SER A 71 1.56 -9.15 2.10
CA SER A 71 0.89 -10.40 1.76
C SER A 71 1.16 -10.90 0.33
N ARG A 72 1.57 -10.02 -0.59
CA ARG A 72 1.86 -10.37 -1.99
C ARG A 72 3.32 -10.75 -2.21
N ARG A 73 4.23 -10.12 -1.47
CA ARG A 73 5.69 -10.32 -1.54
C ARG A 73 6.39 -9.55 -0.43
N GLU A 74 7.63 -9.93 -0.16
CA GLU A 74 8.54 -9.18 0.69
C GLU A 74 8.85 -7.78 0.11
N TYR A 75 8.88 -6.77 0.98
CA TYR A 75 9.31 -5.41 0.65
C TYR A 75 10.37 -4.94 1.65
N GLY A 76 11.34 -4.16 1.16
CA GLY A 76 12.24 -3.42 2.03
C GLY A 76 11.53 -2.23 2.69
N ARG A 77 12.03 -1.80 3.85
CA ARG A 77 11.46 -0.66 4.60
C ARG A 77 11.35 0.60 3.74
N ALA A 78 12.42 0.97 3.03
CA ALA A 78 12.46 2.15 2.18
C ALA A 78 11.44 2.10 1.03
N SER A 79 11.20 0.91 0.49
CA SER A 79 10.21 0.68 -0.56
C SER A 79 8.77 0.86 -0.04
N LEU A 80 8.47 0.38 1.17
CA LEU A 80 7.17 0.61 1.81
C LEU A 80 6.96 2.09 2.09
N ARG A 81 7.96 2.78 2.67
CA ARG A 81 7.95 4.23 2.89
C ARG A 81 7.60 5.00 1.63
N ARG A 82 8.30 4.73 0.52
CA ARG A 82 8.04 5.40 -0.78
C ARG A 82 6.59 5.17 -1.25
N LYS A 83 6.04 3.97 -1.05
CA LYS A 83 4.66 3.64 -1.42
C LYS A 83 3.63 4.35 -0.54
N LEU A 84 3.91 4.51 0.75
CA LEU A 84 3.06 5.26 1.67
C LEU A 84 3.05 6.74 1.33
N GLN A 85 4.23 7.32 1.05
CA GLN A 85 4.36 8.71 0.57
C GLN A 85 3.60 8.95 -0.73
N THR A 86 3.73 8.03 -1.70
CA THR A 86 2.98 8.12 -2.98
C THR A 86 1.46 8.12 -2.77
N LYS A 87 0.97 7.54 -1.67
CA LYS A 87 -0.45 7.51 -1.30
C LYS A 87 -0.89 8.74 -0.50
N GLY A 88 0.03 9.62 -0.12
CA GLY A 88 -0.26 10.85 0.62
C GLY A 88 -0.47 10.65 2.12
N TYR A 89 0.03 9.56 2.70
CA TYR A 89 0.01 9.38 4.16
C TYR A 89 1.03 10.26 4.85
N ASP A 90 0.73 10.66 6.09
CA ASP A 90 1.67 11.40 6.93
C ASP A 90 2.99 10.61 7.14
N ALA A 91 4.11 11.33 7.07
CA ALA A 91 5.43 10.73 7.16
C ALA A 91 5.75 10.20 8.57
N THR A 92 5.34 10.93 9.61
CA THR A 92 5.62 10.55 11.01
C THR A 92 4.82 9.31 11.40
N LEU A 93 3.52 9.28 11.10
CA LEU A 93 2.67 8.11 11.33
C LEU A 93 3.13 6.91 10.49
N SER A 94 3.65 7.15 9.28
CA SER A 94 4.21 6.10 8.44
C SER A 94 5.45 5.46 9.06
N GLU A 95 6.38 6.26 9.60
CA GLU A 95 7.57 5.70 10.28
C GLU A 95 7.20 4.88 11.52
N GLU A 96 6.30 5.39 12.36
CA GLU A 96 5.84 4.67 13.57
C GLU A 96 5.24 3.30 13.23
N VAL A 97 4.40 3.24 12.19
CA VAL A 97 3.81 1.97 11.74
C VAL A 97 4.87 1.05 11.13
N LEU A 98 5.86 1.58 10.40
CA LEU A 98 6.97 0.77 9.88
C LEU A 98 7.84 0.20 11.01
N ASP A 99 8.09 0.97 12.07
CA ASP A 99 8.80 0.50 13.27
C ASP A 99 8.01 -0.63 13.95
N GLN A 100 6.70 -0.47 14.09
CA GLN A 100 5.83 -1.51 14.64
C GLN A 100 5.87 -2.81 13.81
N LEU A 101 5.86 -2.69 12.49
CA LEU A 101 5.93 -3.86 11.59
C LEU A 101 7.27 -4.61 11.69
N ILE A 102 8.38 -3.89 11.88
CA ILE A 102 9.70 -4.50 12.10
C ILE A 102 9.75 -5.17 13.48
N ALA A 103 9.28 -4.49 14.52
CA ALA A 103 9.22 -5.04 15.88
C ALA A 103 8.35 -6.31 15.95
N SER A 104 7.37 -6.43 15.07
CA SER A 104 6.49 -7.60 14.96
C SER A 104 6.99 -8.67 13.99
N ASP A 105 8.22 -8.52 13.46
CA ASP A 105 8.83 -9.38 12.42
C ASP A 105 7.97 -9.57 11.14
N LEU A 106 7.04 -8.63 10.89
CA LEU A 106 6.22 -8.62 9.68
C LEU A 106 6.98 -8.05 8.48
N GLN A 107 8.00 -7.22 8.74
CA GLN A 107 8.90 -6.69 7.74
C GLN A 107 10.35 -7.02 8.13
N SER A 108 11.10 -7.58 7.18
CA SER A 108 12.52 -7.87 7.35
C SER A 108 13.28 -7.62 6.04
N ASP A 109 14.27 -6.74 6.11
CA ASP A 109 15.13 -6.42 4.96
C ASP A 109 15.97 -7.63 4.53
N ALA A 110 16.42 -8.47 5.47
CA ALA A 110 17.13 -9.71 5.18
C ALA A 110 16.23 -10.72 4.44
N ARG A 111 14.97 -10.86 4.88
CA ARG A 111 13.97 -11.73 4.22
C ARG A 111 13.66 -11.23 2.81
N CYS A 112 13.60 -9.90 2.63
CA CYS A 112 13.46 -9.27 1.31
C CYS A 112 14.65 -9.60 0.40
N ALA A 113 15.89 -9.48 0.88
CA ALA A 113 17.09 -9.82 0.12
C ALA A 113 17.07 -11.30 -0.33
N ALA A 114 16.80 -12.23 0.60
CA ALA A 114 16.71 -13.65 0.29
C ALA A 114 15.60 -13.97 -0.73
N ALA A 115 14.43 -13.31 -0.61
CA ALA A 115 13.33 -13.47 -1.55
C ALA A 115 13.68 -12.95 -2.96
N ILE A 116 14.47 -11.87 -3.06
CA ILE A 116 14.97 -11.34 -4.35
C ILE A 116 15.90 -12.35 -5.01
N ILE A 117 16.84 -12.94 -4.26
CA ILE A 117 17.76 -13.96 -4.80
C ILE A 117 16.99 -15.19 -5.27
N ARG A 118 16.08 -15.72 -4.45
CA ARG A 118 15.22 -16.86 -4.82
C ARG A 118 14.44 -16.59 -6.10
N THR A 119 13.77 -15.44 -6.18
CA THR A 119 13.03 -15.03 -7.37
C THR A 119 13.95 -14.83 -8.58
N GLY A 120 15.16 -14.31 -8.35
CA GLY A 120 16.20 -14.13 -9.35
C GLY A 120 16.65 -15.45 -9.96
N GLY A 121 16.89 -16.48 -9.13
CA GLY A 121 17.21 -17.83 -9.58
C GLY A 121 16.14 -18.40 -10.51
N HIS A 122 14.87 -18.37 -10.09
CA HIS A 122 13.75 -18.85 -10.91
C HIS A 122 13.58 -18.08 -12.22
N ARG A 123 13.88 -16.78 -12.24
CA ARG A 123 13.74 -15.93 -13.43
C ARG A 123 14.98 -15.92 -14.31
N GLY A 124 16.11 -16.47 -13.86
CA GLY A 124 17.40 -16.37 -14.53
C GLY A 124 17.93 -14.94 -14.50
N TRP A 125 18.10 -14.37 -13.31
CA TRP A 125 18.78 -13.10 -13.06
C TRP A 125 20.19 -13.36 -12.54
N SER A 126 21.14 -12.56 -13.02
CA SER A 126 22.48 -12.50 -12.44
C SER A 126 22.47 -11.90 -11.04
N ARG A 127 23.54 -12.10 -10.28
CA ARG A 127 23.77 -11.42 -9.01
C ARG A 127 23.77 -9.92 -9.16
N ARG A 128 24.40 -9.40 -10.23
CA ARG A 128 24.40 -7.97 -10.52
C ARG A 128 22.99 -7.42 -10.63
N ARG A 129 22.10 -8.14 -11.34
CA ARG A 129 20.69 -7.74 -11.49
C ARG A 129 19.93 -7.80 -10.16
N CYS A 130 20.16 -8.83 -9.36
CA CYS A 130 19.62 -8.97 -8.01
C CYS A 130 20.10 -7.83 -7.10
N ARG A 131 21.39 -7.48 -7.11
CA ARG A 131 21.95 -6.35 -6.36
C ARG A 131 21.31 -5.03 -6.77
N SER A 132 21.19 -4.75 -8.07
CA SER A 132 20.47 -3.57 -8.53
C SER A 132 19.00 -3.55 -8.07
N ARG A 133 18.37 -4.73 -7.98
CA ARG A 133 16.99 -4.83 -7.45
C ARG A 133 16.93 -4.53 -5.95
N MET A 134 17.88 -5.02 -5.16
CA MET A 134 17.99 -4.73 -3.72
C MET A 134 18.18 -3.24 -3.47
N ILE A 135 19.07 -2.59 -4.24
CA ILE A 135 19.28 -1.13 -4.18
C ILE A 135 18.00 -0.37 -4.52
N GLN A 136 17.23 -0.82 -5.52
CA GLN A 136 15.95 -0.21 -5.88
C GLN A 136 14.88 -0.32 -4.78
N GLU A 137 14.86 -1.44 -4.05
CA GLU A 137 14.02 -1.64 -2.86
C GLU A 137 14.55 -0.86 -1.63
N GLY A 138 15.77 -0.31 -1.73
CA GLY A 138 16.42 0.53 -0.73
C GLY A 138 17.01 -0.24 0.43
N LEU A 139 17.51 -1.46 0.18
CA LEU A 139 18.25 -2.24 1.18
C LEU A 139 19.65 -1.64 1.37
N GLY A 140 20.13 -1.64 2.62
CA GLY A 140 21.48 -1.18 2.97
C GLY A 140 22.57 -2.12 2.46
N GLU A 141 23.79 -1.60 2.29
CA GLU A 141 24.93 -2.37 1.79
C GLU A 141 25.29 -3.55 2.70
N GLU A 142 25.13 -3.41 4.02
CA GLU A 142 25.32 -4.51 4.98
C GLU A 142 24.37 -5.68 4.69
N THR A 143 23.07 -5.42 4.56
CA THR A 143 22.07 -6.43 4.20
C THR A 143 22.34 -7.06 2.84
N ILE A 144 22.80 -6.26 1.87
CA ILE A 144 23.17 -6.74 0.53
C ILE A 144 24.37 -7.69 0.64
N SER A 145 25.40 -7.34 1.40
CA SER A 145 26.60 -8.15 1.57
C SER A 145 26.33 -9.46 2.32
N ALA A 146 25.45 -9.44 3.32
CA ALA A 146 25.06 -10.59 4.13
C ALA A 146 24.01 -11.49 3.45
N ALA A 147 23.48 -11.10 2.29
CA ALA A 147 22.49 -11.89 1.58
C ALA A 147 23.08 -13.24 1.12
N PRO A 148 22.26 -14.31 1.03
CA PRO A 148 22.71 -15.65 0.64
C PRO A 148 22.97 -15.72 -0.87
N TRP A 149 24.06 -15.08 -1.32
CA TRP A 149 24.45 -15.10 -2.73
C TRP A 149 24.79 -16.53 -3.17
N PRO A 150 24.42 -16.94 -4.39
CA PRO A 150 24.94 -18.19 -4.97
C PRO A 150 26.46 -18.11 -5.08
N ASN A 151 27.18 -19.20 -5.38
CA ASN A 151 28.62 -19.12 -5.67
C ASN A 151 28.87 -18.79 -7.15
N ASP A 152 30.12 -18.48 -7.52
CA ASP A 152 30.43 -18.03 -8.89
C ASP A 152 30.17 -19.15 -9.90
N ASP A 153 30.42 -20.40 -9.51
CA ASP A 153 30.11 -21.59 -10.29
C ASP A 153 28.61 -21.77 -10.54
N ASP A 154 27.77 -21.55 -9.52
CA ASP A 154 26.32 -21.64 -9.65
C ASP A 154 25.78 -20.59 -10.63
N GLU A 155 26.34 -19.37 -10.55
CA GLU A 155 25.96 -18.29 -11.46
C GLU A 155 26.40 -18.59 -12.90
N ARG A 156 27.61 -19.14 -13.10
CA ARG A 156 28.11 -19.62 -14.39
C ARG A 156 27.23 -20.73 -14.96
N ALA A 157 26.90 -21.74 -14.14
CA ALA A 157 26.04 -22.85 -14.54
C ALA A 157 24.64 -22.37 -14.96
N ALA A 158 24.05 -21.44 -14.19
CA ALA A 158 22.76 -20.84 -14.54
C ALA A 158 22.81 -20.06 -15.87
N ALA A 159 23.87 -19.29 -16.11
CA ALA A 159 24.08 -18.57 -17.37
C ALA A 159 24.20 -19.54 -18.56
N ARG A 160 25.00 -20.59 -18.41
CA ARG A 160 25.21 -21.64 -19.42
C ARG A 160 23.92 -22.39 -19.74
N ALA A 161 23.15 -22.77 -18.72
CA ALA A 161 21.85 -23.43 -18.92
C ALA A 161 20.87 -22.55 -19.71
N LEU A 162 20.79 -21.25 -19.41
CA LEU A 162 19.97 -20.31 -20.17
C LEU A 162 20.47 -20.11 -21.60
N TYR A 163 21.79 -20.03 -21.78
CA TYR A 163 22.42 -19.92 -23.09
C TYR A 163 22.02 -21.09 -23.98
N LEU A 164 22.27 -22.32 -23.53
CA LEU A 164 21.95 -23.55 -24.28
C LEU A 164 20.44 -23.66 -24.56
N LYS A 165 19.60 -23.37 -23.55
CA LYS A 165 18.14 -23.37 -23.71
C LYS A 165 17.66 -22.40 -24.78
N TRP A 166 18.24 -21.20 -24.88
CA TRP A 166 17.84 -20.19 -25.86
C TRP A 166 18.47 -20.40 -27.23
N LEU A 167 19.63 -21.06 -27.28
CA LEU A 167 20.21 -21.52 -28.53
C LEU A 167 19.33 -22.61 -29.16
N GLY A 168 18.84 -23.54 -28.34
CA GLY A 168 18.04 -24.68 -28.78
C GLY A 168 18.87 -25.69 -29.60
N ASN A 169 18.20 -26.73 -30.08
CA ASN A 169 18.83 -27.81 -30.85
C ASN A 169 18.66 -27.53 -32.34
N GLY A 170 19.70 -27.03 -33.01
CA GLY A 170 19.70 -26.74 -34.45
C GLY A 170 20.91 -25.93 -34.89
N PRO A 171 21.16 -25.75 -36.20
CA PRO A 171 22.30 -25.00 -36.70
C PRO A 171 22.29 -23.57 -36.15
N VAL A 172 23.46 -23.14 -35.66
CA VAL A 172 23.59 -21.89 -34.91
C VAL A 172 24.39 -20.88 -35.72
N ASP A 173 23.66 -19.98 -36.37
CA ASP A 173 24.23 -18.80 -37.03
C ASP A 173 24.76 -17.77 -36.00
N ALA A 174 25.80 -17.03 -36.36
CA ALA A 174 26.41 -15.96 -35.59
C ALA A 174 25.38 -14.90 -35.15
N LYS A 175 24.39 -14.59 -35.99
CA LYS A 175 23.30 -13.66 -35.65
C LYS A 175 22.45 -14.18 -34.48
N LYS A 176 22.18 -15.49 -34.44
CA LYS A 176 21.43 -16.13 -33.35
C LYS A 176 22.23 -16.11 -32.06
N ARG A 177 23.53 -16.45 -32.11
CA ARG A 177 24.45 -16.37 -30.95
C ARG A 177 24.46 -14.96 -30.36
N ARG A 178 24.65 -13.94 -31.19
CA ARG A 178 24.65 -12.53 -30.76
C ARG A 178 23.36 -12.14 -30.06
N ARG A 179 22.20 -12.56 -30.57
CA ARG A 179 20.90 -12.30 -29.92
C ARG A 179 20.79 -12.97 -28.54
N VAL A 180 21.26 -14.21 -28.41
CA VAL A 180 21.28 -14.94 -27.12
C VAL A 180 22.20 -14.24 -26.12
N LEU A 181 23.42 -13.85 -26.54
CA LEU A 181 24.36 -13.11 -25.69
C LEU A 181 23.79 -11.76 -25.24
N GLN A 182 23.17 -10.98 -26.13
CA GLN A 182 22.49 -9.74 -25.76
C GLN A 182 21.34 -9.98 -24.78
N ARG A 183 20.61 -11.09 -24.93
CA ARG A 183 19.54 -11.47 -24.00
C ARG A 183 20.09 -11.80 -22.61
N LEU A 184 21.22 -12.50 -22.52
CA LEU A 184 21.91 -12.78 -21.26
C LEU A 184 22.46 -11.51 -20.61
N ALA A 185 23.07 -10.62 -21.39
CA ALA A 185 23.57 -9.33 -20.91
C ALA A 185 22.43 -8.47 -20.31
N ARG A 186 21.24 -8.46 -20.90
CA ARG A 186 20.04 -7.81 -20.33
C ARG A 186 19.57 -8.42 -19.01
N ARG A 187 19.95 -9.67 -18.71
CA ARG A 187 19.74 -10.31 -17.40
C ARG A 187 20.88 -10.04 -16.41
N GLY A 188 21.90 -9.31 -16.86
CA GLY A 188 23.04 -8.84 -16.07
C GLY A 188 24.20 -9.82 -15.96
N PHE A 189 24.16 -10.94 -16.68
CA PHE A 189 25.30 -11.87 -16.75
C PHE A 189 26.44 -11.21 -17.52
N SER A 190 27.68 -11.35 -17.03
CA SER A 190 28.86 -10.97 -17.80
C SER A 190 29.09 -11.97 -18.92
N ILE A 191 29.51 -11.49 -20.08
CA ILE A 191 29.84 -12.34 -21.24
C ILE A 191 31.13 -13.12 -20.98
N GLY A 192 32.05 -12.58 -20.17
CA GLY A 192 33.33 -13.22 -19.82
C GLY A 192 33.16 -14.65 -19.30
N PHE A 193 32.17 -14.87 -18.43
CA PHE A 193 31.84 -16.19 -17.88
C PHE A 193 31.52 -17.30 -18.90
N LEU A 194 31.19 -16.95 -20.15
CA LEU A 194 30.94 -17.91 -21.22
C LEU A 194 32.17 -18.19 -22.09
N LEU A 195 33.21 -17.37 -21.97
CA LEU A 195 34.42 -17.41 -22.80
C LEU A 195 35.61 -18.06 -22.08
N ASP A 196 35.57 -18.13 -20.75
CA ASP A 196 36.68 -18.60 -19.92
C ASP A 196 36.80 -20.15 -19.82
N ASP A 197 35.77 -20.91 -20.25
CA ASP A 197 35.83 -22.37 -20.42
C ASP A 197 36.09 -22.70 -21.89
N ASP A 198 37.22 -23.36 -22.19
CA ASP A 198 37.61 -24.01 -23.45
C ASP A 198 36.55 -23.95 -24.58
N ALA A 199 36.70 -22.97 -25.46
CA ALA A 199 35.71 -22.62 -26.47
C ALA A 199 35.42 -23.75 -27.48
N PRO A 200 34.15 -24.16 -27.65
CA PRO A 200 33.65 -24.60 -28.96
C PRO A 200 33.15 -23.40 -29.81
N PHE A 201 33.35 -22.17 -29.31
CA PHE A 201 32.74 -20.95 -29.86
C PHE A 201 33.69 -20.09 -30.71
N GLY A 202 34.93 -20.53 -30.93
CA GLY A 202 35.84 -19.89 -31.87
C GLY A 202 35.34 -20.10 -33.30
N ASP A 203 35.16 -19.01 -34.04
CA ASP A 203 35.03 -19.05 -35.50
C ASP A 203 36.23 -19.83 -36.06
N ARG A 204 35.97 -21.03 -36.57
CA ARG A 204 36.73 -21.63 -37.66
C ARG A 204 35.84 -21.63 -38.89
#